data_AF-A0A1V8TY40-F1
#
_entry.id   AF-A0A1V8TY40-F1
#
_cell.length_a   1.000
_cell.length_b   1.000
_cell.length_c   1.000
_cell.angle_alpha   90.00
_cell.angle_beta   90.00
_cell.angle_gamma   90.00
#
_symmetry.space_group_name_H-M   'P 1'
#
loop_
_entity.id
_entity.type
_entity.pdbx_description
1 polymer ?
#
loop_
_entity_poly.entity_id
_entity_poly.type
_entity_poly.pdbx_seq_one_letter_code
_entity_poly.pdbx_strand_id
1 'polypeptide(L)'
;MGISDPPYLYEAAPRRQIAYPYSDFDPKAASRASWDKATLASQPRPKQEGPLIDFNKHPDSYMIVQGSQVEHKALPKNTKKAVKAIRWV
;
A
#
# COMPACT_ATOMS: atom_id res chain seq x y z
N MET A 1 53.50 -24.33 37.11
CA MET A 1 52.94 -25.57 36.54
C MET A 1 51.99 -25.14 35.41
N GLY A 2 52.54 -24.94 34.21
CA GLY A 2 51.80 -24.40 33.07
C GLY A 2 51.08 -25.51 32.33
N ILE A 3 49.77 -25.39 32.20
CA ILE A 3 48.96 -26.27 31.35
C ILE A 3 49.10 -25.70 29.94
N SER A 4 49.92 -26.34 29.11
CA SER A 4 49.97 -26.05 27.69
C SER A 4 48.81 -26.79 27.01
N ASP A 5 47.75 -26.05 26.68
CA ASP A 5 46.68 -26.58 25.85
C ASP A 5 47.25 -26.99 24.47
N PRO A 6 46.87 -28.16 23.92
CA PRO A 6 47.36 -28.59 22.62
C PRO A 6 46.85 -27.63 21.52
N PRO A 7 47.60 -27.44 20.42
CA PRO A 7 47.23 -26.53 19.35
C PRO A 7 46.06 -27.11 18.55
N TYR A 8 44.84 -26.91 19.01
CA TYR A 8 43.65 -27.24 18.24
C TYR A 8 43.56 -26.33 17.01
N LEU A 9 43.16 -26.89 15.86
CA LEU A 9 42.98 -26.15 14.60
C LEU A 9 41.83 -25.12 14.65
N TYR A 10 40.99 -25.18 15.69
CA TYR A 10 39.82 -24.33 15.82
C TYR A 10 39.82 -23.67 17.20
N GLU A 11 39.50 -22.38 17.23
CA GLU A 11 39.31 -21.64 18.47
C GLU A 11 38.14 -22.22 19.29
N ALA A 12 38.27 -22.18 20.61
CA ALA A 12 37.21 -22.60 21.51
C ALA A 12 35.98 -21.70 21.32
N ALA A 13 34.81 -22.32 21.11
CA ALA A 13 33.57 -21.57 20.95
C ALA A 13 33.33 -20.66 22.18
N PRO A 14 32.97 -19.39 21.98
CA PRO A 14 32.72 -18.47 23.09
C PRO A 14 31.60 -19.03 23.97
N ARG A 15 31.81 -19.02 25.30
CA ARG A 15 30.77 -19.34 26.29
C ARG A 15 29.68 -18.28 26.25
N ARG A 16 28.69 -18.45 25.36
CA ARG A 16 27.48 -17.62 25.33
C ARG A 16 26.56 -18.07 26.46
N GLN A 17 26.18 -17.14 27.34
CA GLN A 17 25.12 -17.40 28.31
C GLN A 17 23.85 -17.78 27.54
N ILE A 18 23.35 -18.99 27.79
CA ILE A 18 22.08 -19.49 27.25
C ILE A 18 20.94 -18.82 28.01
N ALA A 19 20.83 -17.50 27.89
CA ALA A 19 19.64 -16.78 28.30
C ALA A 19 18.62 -16.95 27.18
N TYR A 20 17.66 -17.85 27.37
CA TYR A 20 16.51 -17.94 26.47
C TYR A 20 15.71 -16.64 26.49
N PRO A 21 15.16 -16.19 25.35
CA PRO A 21 15.20 -16.83 24.03
C PRO A 21 16.45 -16.48 23.22
N TYR A 22 17.02 -17.49 22.55
CA TYR A 22 18.29 -17.50 21.81
C TYR A 22 18.27 -16.69 20.49
N SER A 23 17.24 -15.88 20.26
CA SER A 23 17.02 -15.23 18.96
C SER A 23 16.04 -14.08 19.09
N ASP A 24 16.35 -12.97 18.42
CA ASP A 24 15.41 -11.88 18.10
C ASP A 24 14.32 -12.32 17.10
N PHE A 25 14.13 -13.64 16.92
CA PHE A 25 13.16 -14.21 16.01
C PHE A 25 11.76 -14.04 16.58
N ASP A 26 11.07 -13.00 16.11
CA ASP A 26 9.66 -12.82 16.34
C ASP A 26 8.87 -13.49 15.19
N PRO A 27 8.18 -14.62 15.44
CA PRO A 27 7.41 -15.33 14.40
C PRO A 27 6.24 -14.50 13.87
N LYS A 28 5.88 -13.40 14.54
CA LYS A 28 4.83 -12.46 14.12
C LYS A 28 5.37 -11.16 13.56
N ALA A 29 6.69 -11.02 13.35
CA ALA A 29 7.30 -9.79 12.86
C ALA A 29 6.66 -9.30 11.55
N ALA A 30 6.45 -10.20 10.59
CA ALA A 30 5.82 -9.86 9.31
C ALA A 30 4.38 -9.38 9.47
N SER A 31 3.60 -10.05 10.32
CA SER A 31 2.23 -9.64 10.63
C SER A 31 2.20 -8.28 11.31
N ARG A 32 3.01 -8.07 12.36
CA ARG A 32 3.10 -6.79 13.08
C ARG A 32 3.46 -5.64 12.13
N ALA A 33 4.50 -5.81 11.32
CA ALA A 33 4.90 -4.81 10.32
C ALA A 33 3.79 -4.48 9.30
N SER A 34 2.96 -5.46 8.92
CA SER A 34 1.82 -5.23 8.04
C SER A 34 0.71 -4.43 8.73
N TRP A 35 0.40 -4.74 9.99
CA TRP A 35 -0.58 -3.98 10.77
C TRP A 35 -0.12 -2.55 11.04
N ASP A 36 1.17 -2.36 11.35
CA ASP A 36 1.76 -1.03 11.55
C ASP A 36 1.73 -0.18 10.27
N LYS A 37 1.89 -0.82 9.09
CA LYS A 37 1.70 -0.14 7.81
C LYS A 37 0.23 0.20 7.55
N ALA A 38 -0.70 -0.67 7.91
CA ALA A 38 -2.13 -0.42 7.74
C ALA A 38 -2.63 0.73 8.66
N THR A 39 -2.13 0.80 9.90
CA THR A 39 -2.42 1.92 10.79
C THR A 39 -1.83 3.23 10.25
N LEU A 40 -0.62 3.20 9.67
CA LEU A 40 -0.02 4.35 8.99
C LEU A 40 -0.78 4.73 7.70
N ALA A 41 -1.35 3.78 6.98
CA ALA A 41 -2.18 4.01 5.78
C ALA A 41 -3.55 4.64 6.09
N SER A 42 -3.93 4.73 7.37
CA SER A 42 -5.04 5.60 7.80
C SER A 42 -4.70 7.08 7.64
N GLN A 43 -3.43 7.44 7.46
CA GLN A 43 -3.06 8.79 7.10
C GLN A 43 -3.50 9.09 5.66
N PRO A 44 -4.05 10.29 5.40
CA PRO A 44 -4.45 10.67 4.06
C PRO A 44 -3.24 10.56 3.12
N ARG A 45 -3.40 9.79 2.03
CA ARG A 45 -2.36 9.65 1.01
C ARG A 45 -1.88 11.03 0.58
N PRO A 46 -0.56 11.24 0.43
CA PRO A 46 -0.03 12.53 0.00
C PRO A 46 -0.69 12.92 -1.32
N LYS A 47 -1.09 14.18 -1.41
CA LYS A 47 -1.74 14.70 -2.61
C LYS A 47 -0.72 14.63 -3.76
N GLN A 48 -1.03 13.87 -4.81
CA GLN A 48 -0.17 13.79 -5.98
C GLN A 48 -0.29 15.11 -6.76
N GLU A 49 0.79 15.88 -6.84
CA GLU A 49 0.87 17.10 -7.68
C GLU A 49 1.18 16.79 -9.16
N GLY A 50 0.88 15.56 -9.59
CA GLY A 50 1.07 15.11 -10.97
C GLY A 50 -0.24 15.09 -11.75
N PRO A 51 -0.17 14.99 -13.09
CA PRO A 51 -1.36 14.67 -13.86
C PRO A 51 -1.98 13.37 -13.34
N LEU A 52 -3.30 13.29 -13.29
CA LEU A 52 -4.00 12.06 -12.89
C LEU A 52 -3.75 11.00 -13.97
N ILE A 53 -2.70 10.19 -13.78
CA ILE A 53 -2.36 9.06 -14.63
C ILE A 53 -3.19 7.88 -14.16
N ASP A 54 -4.25 7.58 -14.91
CA ASP A 54 -5.04 6.37 -14.72
C ASP A 54 -4.35 5.21 -15.47
N PHE A 55 -3.70 4.32 -14.74
CA PHE A 55 -3.02 3.16 -15.33
C PHE A 55 -3.99 2.11 -15.89
N ASN A 56 -5.28 2.18 -15.54
CA ASN A 56 -6.31 1.31 -16.10
C ASN A 56 -6.97 1.92 -17.34
N LYS A 57 -6.53 3.11 -17.79
CA LYS A 57 -7.02 3.71 -19.03
C LYS A 57 -6.30 3.13 -20.24
N HIS A 58 -7.10 2.77 -21.25
CA HIS A 58 -6.60 2.30 -22.53
C HIS A 58 -5.89 3.45 -23.28
N PRO A 59 -4.82 3.19 -24.04
CA PRO A 59 -4.01 4.22 -24.70
C PRO A 59 -4.71 5.02 -25.80
N ASP A 60 -5.93 4.66 -26.21
CA ASP A 60 -6.77 5.46 -27.12
C ASP A 60 -7.69 6.45 -26.40
N SER A 61 -7.75 6.40 -25.06
CA SER A 61 -8.64 7.24 -24.25
C SER A 61 -8.12 8.67 -24.04
N TYR A 62 -6.95 9.00 -24.58
CA TYR A 62 -6.32 10.32 -24.52
C TYR A 62 -6.94 11.36 -25.47
N MET A 63 -8.14 11.15 -25.99
CA MET A 63 -8.83 12.21 -26.69
C MET A 63 -9.34 13.24 -25.67
N ILE A 64 -8.47 14.19 -25.31
CA ILE A 64 -8.87 15.45 -24.70
C ILE A 64 -9.77 16.10 -25.74
N VAL A 65 -11.09 16.02 -25.56
CA VAL A 65 -12.04 16.73 -26.40
C VAL A 65 -11.84 18.23 -26.14
N GLN A 66 -10.90 18.84 -26.85
CA GLN A 66 -10.67 20.29 -26.89
C GLN A 66 -11.73 20.97 -27.77
N GLY A 67 -12.97 20.51 -27.67
CA GLY A 67 -14.11 21.14 -28.32
C GLY A 67 -14.72 22.15 -27.37
N SER A 68 -15.14 23.30 -27.89
CA SER A 68 -16.09 24.17 -27.19
C SER A 68 -17.21 23.31 -26.64
N GLN A 69 -17.44 23.33 -25.33
CA GLN A 69 -18.64 22.73 -24.77
C GLN A 69 -19.81 23.35 -25.51
N VAL A 70 -20.46 22.58 -26.38
CA VAL A 70 -21.63 23.06 -27.12
C VAL A 70 -22.61 23.51 -26.03
N GLU A 71 -23.04 24.78 -26.07
CA GLU A 71 -24.05 25.24 -25.12
C GLU A 71 -25.31 24.39 -25.32
N HIS A 72 -25.51 23.44 -24.42
CA HIS A 72 -26.69 22.61 -24.43
C HIS A 72 -27.78 23.30 -23.62
N LYS A 73 -28.96 23.43 -24.22
CA LYS A 73 -30.15 23.92 -23.50
C LYS A 73 -30.47 22.95 -22.37
N ALA A 74 -30.47 23.46 -21.14
CA ALA A 74 -30.82 22.66 -19.97
C ALA A 74 -32.24 22.10 -20.10
N LEU A 75 -32.39 20.82 -19.74
CA LEU A 75 -33.70 20.17 -19.67
C LEU A 75 -34.58 20.85 -18.61
N PRO A 76 -35.91 20.89 -18.80
CA PRO A 76 -36.81 21.42 -17.79
C PRO A 76 -36.73 20.58 -16.50
N LYS A 77 -36.90 21.24 -15.34
CA LYS A 77 -36.75 20.65 -13.99
C LYS A 77 -37.57 19.36 -13.76
N ASN A 78 -38.67 19.20 -14.50
CA ASN A 78 -39.58 18.05 -14.39
C ASN A 78 -39.10 16.81 -15.14
N THR A 79 -38.15 16.94 -16.07
CA THR A 79 -37.65 15.81 -16.89
C THR A 79 -37.06 14.71 -16.01
N LYS A 80 -36.30 15.09 -14.97
CA LYS A 80 -35.72 14.15 -14.01
C LYS A 80 -36.79 13.37 -13.24
N LYS A 81 -37.94 14.00 -12.93
CA LYS A 81 -39.06 13.34 -12.24
C LYS A 81 -39.74 12.32 -13.16
N ALA A 82 -39.99 12.69 -14.42
CA ALA A 82 -40.60 11.80 -15.40
C ALA A 82 -39.75 10.55 -15.67
N VAL A 83 -38.44 10.70 -15.88
CA VAL A 83 -37.51 9.57 -16.08
C VAL A 83 -37.51 8.63 -14.88
N LYS A 84 -37.52 9.18 -13.65
CA LYS A 84 -37.62 8.35 -12.44
C LYS A 84 -38.95 7.62 -12.38
N ALA A 85 -40.07 8.30 -12.65
CA ALA A 85 -41.39 7.68 -12.61
C ALA A 85 -41.47 6.48 -13.57
N ILE A 86 -41.04 6.64 -14.82
CA ILE A 86 -41.04 5.56 -15.82
C ILE A 86 -40.12 4.40 -15.40
N ARG A 87 -38.95 4.67 -14.80
CA ARG A 87 -38.04 3.61 -14.32
C ARG A 87 -38.69 2.69 -13.27
N TRP A 88 -39.63 3.21 -12.49
CA TRP A 88 -40.27 2.50 -11.37
C TRP A 88 -41.68 1.99 -11.71
N VAL A 89 -42.16 2.20 -12.93
CA VAL A 89 -43.36 1.56 -13.49
C VAL A 89 -42.92 0.29 -14.21
#